data_AF-A0A388KAH2-F1
#
_entry.id   AF-A0A388KAH2-F1
#
_cell.length_a   1.000
_cell.length_b   1.000
_cell.length_c   1.000
_cell.angle_alpha   90.00
_cell.angle_beta   90.00
_cell.angle_gamma   90.00
#
_symmetry.space_group_name_H-M   'P 1'
#
loop_
_entity.id
_entity.type
_entity.pdbx_description
1 polymer ?
#
loop_
_entity_poly.entity_id
_entity_poly.type
_entity_poly.pdbx_seq_one_letter_code
_entity_poly.pdbx_strand_id
1 'polypeptide(L)'
;MDNGDGIAVGWLGHAVFKDKEGHELFVRRMPTFFETFPVVLVDEEGIVRADLPFRRAESKYSIEQVGVTVEFYGGELDNVSFSV
;
A
#
# COMPACT_ATOMS: atom_id res chain seq x y z
N MET A 1 -7.85 -22.34 6.46
CA MET A 1 -7.26 -21.04 6.81
C MET A 1 -5.78 -21.30 6.97
N ASP A 2 -5.34 -22.02 8.00
CA ASP A 2 -3.91 -22.33 8.22
C ASP A 2 -3.16 -22.95 7.01
N ASN A 3 -3.80 -23.84 6.23
CA ASN A 3 -3.19 -24.42 5.02
C ASN A 3 -3.15 -23.47 3.81
N GLY A 4 -3.81 -22.31 3.89
CA GLY A 4 -3.86 -21.27 2.86
C GLY A 4 -2.94 -20.09 3.19
N ASP A 5 -3.24 -19.36 4.26
CA ASP A 5 -2.50 -18.15 4.69
C ASP A 5 -1.47 -18.41 5.79
N GLY A 6 -1.47 -19.60 6.39
CA GLY A 6 -0.52 -19.98 7.44
C GLY A 6 -1.04 -19.72 8.86
N ILE A 7 -0.16 -19.91 9.83
CA ILE A 7 -0.43 -19.65 11.25
C ILE A 7 0.10 -18.27 11.59
N ALA A 8 -0.73 -17.41 12.18
CA ALA A 8 -0.31 -16.09 12.62
C ALA A 8 0.73 -16.18 13.76
N VAL A 9 1.87 -15.49 13.59
CA VAL A 9 2.97 -15.47 14.57
C VAL A 9 3.02 -14.15 15.35
N GLY A 10 2.66 -13.04 14.71
CA GLY A 10 2.69 -11.71 15.32
C GLY A 10 2.09 -10.65 14.39
N TRP A 11 1.81 -9.48 14.94
CA TRP A 11 1.36 -8.32 14.17
C TRP A 11 2.57 -7.45 13.80
N LEU A 12 2.73 -7.16 12.51
CA LEU A 12 3.86 -6.37 12.02
C LEU A 12 3.71 -4.86 12.25
N GLY A 13 2.51 -4.37 12.53
CA GLY A 13 2.23 -2.95 12.73
C GLY A 13 1.22 -2.38 11.75
N HIS A 14 0.87 -1.11 11.98
CA HIS A 14 -0.01 -0.34 11.10
C HIS A 14 0.82 0.38 10.04
N ALA A 15 0.70 -0.04 8.78
CA ALA A 15 1.37 0.59 7.65
C ALA A 15 0.65 1.88 7.24
N VAL A 16 1.37 3.00 7.27
CA VAL A 16 0.93 4.31 6.79
C VAL A 16 1.73 4.66 5.55
N PHE A 17 1.03 4.89 4.44
CA PHE A 17 1.66 5.28 3.18
C PHE A 17 1.61 6.79 3.02
N LYS A 18 2.69 7.39 2.52
CA LYS A 18 2.76 8.83 2.24
C LYS A 18 3.36 9.06 0.87
N ASP A 19 2.86 10.04 0.13
CA ASP A 19 3.56 10.53 -1.06
C ASP A 19 4.78 11.40 -0.68
N LYS A 20 5.53 11.85 -1.69
CA LYS A 20 6.68 12.75 -1.48
C LYS A 20 6.31 14.11 -0.86
N GLU A 21 5.05 14.52 -0.94
CA GLU A 21 4.51 15.76 -0.37
C GLU A 21 4.04 15.55 1.08
N GLY A 22 4.03 14.30 1.56
CA GLY A 22 3.63 13.91 2.90
C GLY A 22 2.13 13.63 3.04
N HIS A 23 1.36 13.64 1.95
CA HIS A 23 -0.05 13.29 2.00
C HIS A 23 -0.22 11.81 2.30
N GLU A 24 -1.07 11.49 3.26
CA GLU A 24 -1.40 10.11 3.59
C GLU A 24 -2.21 9.46 2.46
N LEU A 25 -1.84 8.24 2.13
CA LEU A 25 -2.46 7.44 1.08
C LEU A 25 -3.05 6.15 1.64
N PHE A 26 -4.21 5.78 1.11
CA PHE A 26 -4.98 4.62 1.53
C PHE A 26 -5.04 3.58 0.42
N VAL A 27 -4.64 2.34 0.73
CA VAL A 27 -4.75 1.22 -0.20
C VAL A 27 -6.22 0.80 -0.35
N ARG A 28 -6.72 0.74 -1.58
CA ARG A 28 -8.08 0.25 -1.86
C ARG A 28 -8.20 -1.24 -1.52
N ARG A 29 -9.06 -1.57 -0.55
CA ARG A 29 -9.30 -2.96 -0.14
C ARG A 29 -9.99 -3.79 -1.23
N MET A 30 -9.60 -5.06 -1.33
CA MET A 30 -10.22 -6.04 -2.22
C MET A 30 -11.64 -6.38 -1.74
N PRO A 31 -12.68 -6.20 -2.59
CA PRO A 31 -14.02 -6.68 -2.29
C PRO A 31 -14.10 -8.21 -2.40
N THR A 32 -15.03 -8.83 -1.67
CA THR A 32 -15.15 -10.30 -1.52
C THR A 32 -15.36 -11.06 -2.84
N PHE A 33 -15.89 -10.42 -3.87
CA PHE A 33 -16.18 -11.08 -5.16
C PHE A 33 -14.92 -11.31 -6.02
N PHE A 34 -13.81 -10.60 -5.73
CA PHE A 34 -12.63 -10.62 -6.58
C PHE A 34 -11.61 -11.65 -6.09
N GLU A 35 -11.16 -12.53 -7.00
CA GLU A 35 -10.01 -13.41 -6.80
C GLU A 35 -8.67 -12.65 -6.95
N THR A 36 -8.66 -11.61 -7.80
CA THR A 36 -7.51 -10.70 -7.97
C THR A 36 -7.99 -9.26 -8.04
N PHE A 37 -7.20 -8.33 -7.50
CA PHE A 37 -7.55 -6.93 -7.41
C PHE A 37 -6.32 -6.04 -7.60
N PRO A 38 -6.39 -4.95 -8.38
CA PRO A 38 -5.25 -4.08 -8.61
C PRO A 38 -4.86 -3.32 -7.35
N VAL A 39 -3.57 -2.95 -7.28
CA VAL A 39 -3.07 -2.07 -6.21
C VAL A 39 -3.27 -0.63 -6.64
N VAL A 40 -4.13 0.07 -5.90
CA VAL A 40 -4.45 1.49 -6.09
C VAL A 40 -4.43 2.18 -4.73
N LEU A 41 -3.76 3.32 -4.67
CA LEU A 41 -3.67 4.18 -3.51
C LEU A 41 -4.44 5.48 -3.77
N VAL A 42 -5.30 5.83 -2.83
CA VAL A 42 -6.14 7.05 -2.89
C VAL A 42 -5.83 7.96 -1.71
N ASP A 43 -6.07 9.26 -1.86
CA ASP A 43 -6.06 10.19 -0.72
C ASP A 43 -7.37 10.13 0.08
N GLU A 44 -7.49 11.00 1.08
CA GLU A 44 -8.69 11.13 1.93
C GLU A 44 -9.97 11.51 1.16
N GLU A 45 -9.83 12.14 -0.01
CA GLU A 45 -10.92 12.54 -0.90
C GLU A 45 -11.32 11.41 -1.88
N GLY A 46 -10.56 10.30 -1.88
CA GLY A 46 -10.77 9.17 -2.79
C GLY A 46 -10.17 9.39 -4.18
N ILE A 47 -9.32 10.41 -4.36
CA ILE A 47 -8.62 10.67 -5.61
C ILE A 47 -7.42 9.74 -5.72
N VAL A 48 -7.23 9.11 -6.88
CA VAL A 48 -6.09 8.22 -7.13
C VAL A 48 -4.80 9.03 -7.16
N ARG A 49 -3.84 8.64 -6.31
CA ARG A 49 -2.52 9.29 -6.21
C ARG A 49 -1.37 8.38 -6.60
N ALA A 50 -1.51 7.06 -6.42
CA ALA A 50 -0.49 6.11 -6.86
C ALA A 50 -1.11 4.74 -7.23
N ASP A 51 -0.44 3.99 -8.08
CA ASP A 51 -0.81 2.63 -8.48
C ASP A 51 0.42 1.75 -8.79
N LEU A 52 0.16 0.46 -8.97
CA LEU A 52 1.10 -0.45 -9.61
C LEU A 52 0.65 -0.70 -11.06
N PRO A 53 1.27 -0.05 -12.06
CA PRO A 53 0.78 -0.06 -13.43
C PRO A 53 1.02 -1.43 -14.08
N PHE A 54 -0.01 -1.97 -14.75
CA PHE A 54 0.13 -3.22 -15.52
C PHE A 54 1.00 -3.02 -16.77
N ARG A 55 0.84 -1.90 -17.47
CA ARG A 55 1.71 -1.47 -18.59
C ARG A 55 2.49 -0.24 -18.17
N ARG A 56 3.82 -0.33 -18.22
CA ARG A 56 4.71 0.75 -17.77
C ARG A 56 4.93 1.88 -18.78
N ALA A 57 4.62 1.64 -20.06
CA ALA A 57 4.96 2.57 -21.16
C ALA A 57 4.34 3.97 -21.00
N GLU A 58 3.17 4.08 -20.36
CA GLU A 58 2.44 5.33 -20.17
C GLU A 58 2.09 5.57 -18.68
N SER A 59 2.89 4.99 -17.78
CA SER A 59 2.67 5.15 -16.35
C SER A 59 2.85 6.61 -15.90
N LYS A 60 1.90 7.09 -15.11
CA LYS A 60 1.90 8.43 -14.48
C LYS A 60 1.83 8.38 -12.96
N TYR A 61 1.36 7.26 -12.40
CA TYR A 61 1.05 7.10 -10.98
C TYR A 61 1.92 6.03 -10.32
N SER A 62 3.05 5.63 -10.93
CA SER A 62 3.87 4.59 -10.32
C SER A 62 4.45 5.04 -8.98
N ILE A 63 4.65 4.07 -8.09
CA ILE A 63 5.28 4.26 -6.77
C ILE A 63 6.57 5.08 -6.87
N GLU A 64 7.41 4.80 -7.86
CA GLU A 64 8.70 5.46 -8.07
C GLU A 64 8.54 6.91 -8.54
N GLN A 65 7.54 7.19 -9.40
CA GLN A 65 7.28 8.54 -9.92
C GLN A 65 6.66 9.45 -8.86
N VAL A 66 5.75 8.89 -8.05
CA VAL A 66 5.04 9.60 -6.98
C VAL A 66 5.92 9.74 -5.73
N GLY A 67 6.88 8.82 -5.53
CA GLY A 67 7.77 8.80 -4.37
C GLY A 67 7.05 8.32 -3.12
N VAL A 68 6.29 7.23 -3.23
CA VAL A 68 5.53 6.70 -2.09
C VAL A 68 6.49 6.04 -1.09
N THR A 69 6.33 6.40 0.17
CA THR A 69 7.00 5.78 1.32
C THR A 69 5.99 5.07 2.21
N VAL A 70 6.47 4.14 3.03
CA VAL A 70 5.65 3.47 4.04
C VAL A 70 6.35 3.51 5.39
N GLU A 71 5.59 3.82 6.44
CA GLU A 71 6.04 3.87 7.83
C GLU A 71 5.13 2.99 8.69
N PHE A 72 5.70 2.22 9.60
CA PHE A 72 4.96 1.30 10.46
C PHE A 72 4.84 1.83 11.90
N TYR A 73 3.64 1.72 12.47
CA TYR A 73 3.35 2.08 13.86
C TYR A 73 2.81 0.88 14.65
N GLY A 74 3.44 0.60 15.79
CA GLY A 74 3.18 -0.58 16.61
C GLY A 74 3.64 -1.89 15.95
N GLY A 75 3.42 -3.00 16.67
CA GLY A 75 3.81 -4.32 16.18
C GLY A 75 5.33 -4.52 16.11
N GLU A 76 5.75 -5.51 15.33
CA GLU A 76 7.16 -5.90 15.19
C GLU A 76 8.01 -4.87 14.41
N LEU A 77 7.41 -4.14 13.47
CA LEU A 77 8.09 -3.15 12.62
C LEU A 77 7.91 -1.71 13.12
N ASP A 78 7.62 -1.51 14.39
CA ASP A 78 7.36 -0.18 14.95
C ASP A 78 8.51 0.81 14.67
N ASN A 79 8.17 2.00 14.17
CA ASN A 79 9.09 3.07 13.76
C ASN A 79 10.05 2.70 12.62
N VAL A 80 9.74 1.67 11.83
CA VAL A 80 10.50 1.34 10.61
C VAL A 80 9.86 2.00 9.40
N SER A 81 10.67 2.68 8.59
CA SER A 81 10.27 3.32 7.34
C SER A 81 10.97 2.69 6.13
N PHE A 82 10.23 2.50 5.03
CA PHE A 82 10.75 2.03 3.76
C PHE A 82 10.46 3.03 2.64
N SER A 83 11.43 3.20 1.74
CA SER A 83 11.35 4.04 0.54
C SER A 83 11.98 3.32 -0.64
N VAL A 84 11.56 3.67 -1.86
CA VAL A 84 12.14 3.16 -3.12
C VAL A 84 13.25 4.07 -3.62
#